data_AF-A0A9D7NUP1-F1
#
_entry.id   AF-A0A9D7NUP1-F1
#
_cell.length_a   1.000
_cell.length_b   1.000
_cell.length_c   1.000
_cell.angle_alpha   90.00
_cell.angle_beta   90.00
_cell.angle_gamma   90.00
#
_symmetry.space_group_name_H-M   'P 1'
#
loop_
_entity.id
_entity.type
_entity.pdbx_description
1 polymer ?
#
loop_
_entity_poly.entity_id
_entity_poly.type
_entity_poly.pdbx_seq_one_letter_code
_entity_poly.pdbx_strand_id
1 'polypeptide(L)'
;MRCIGTLLFLLPYALAAQHCGYDGAAIIVVHPHGMGDSTVIGGLRITLLDSNNVPVTYSGRPYEPFFRNTDRGSWDAPGVNHRPGRDVDHLYPFAQDNYVLVVDRGMDLRGCSVLVQDERPWGSGPVFRQVVVPVDLEVGYSLCGRYDDLVYRTYPEERPYAALDITVFQR
;
A
#
# COMPACT_ATOMS: atom_id res chain seq x y z
N MET A 1 -26.13 -45.56 8.96
CA MET A 1 -24.88 -44.93 9.43
C MET A 1 -23.83 -45.01 8.32
N ARG A 2 -23.93 -44.17 7.28
CA ARG A 2 -23.03 -44.22 6.09
C ARG A 2 -22.65 -42.83 5.55
N CYS A 3 -22.93 -41.76 6.29
CA CYS A 3 -22.67 -40.38 5.84
C CYS A 3 -21.52 -39.68 6.60
N ILE A 4 -20.92 -40.33 7.61
CA ILE A 4 -19.88 -39.69 8.45
C ILE A 4 -18.50 -39.73 7.79
N GLY A 5 -18.18 -40.80 7.04
CA GLY A 5 -16.88 -40.94 6.37
C GLY A 5 -16.63 -39.88 5.29
N THR A 6 -17.65 -39.56 4.49
CA THR A 6 -17.53 -38.60 3.39
C THR A 6 -17.36 -37.15 3.85
N LEU A 7 -17.85 -36.80 5.04
CA LEU A 7 -17.72 -35.44 5.61
C LEU A 7 -16.28 -35.16 6.10
N LEU A 8 -15.56 -36.19 6.56
CA LEU A 8 -14.17 -36.09 7.02
C LEU A 8 -13.16 -35.90 5.89
N PHE A 9 -13.46 -36.36 4.67
CA PHE A 9 -12.58 -36.16 3.50
C PHE A 9 -12.65 -34.75 2.90
N LEU A 10 -13.66 -33.96 3.25
CA LEU A 10 -13.81 -32.56 2.81
C LEU A 10 -13.20 -31.54 3.79
N LEU A 11 -12.93 -31.95 5.04
CA LEU A 11 -12.29 -31.10 6.06
C LEU A 11 -10.95 -30.48 5.62
N PRO A 12 -10.02 -31.20 4.95
CA PRO A 12 -8.75 -30.59 4.54
C PRO A 12 -8.91 -29.57 3.41
N TYR A 13 -9.97 -29.66 2.59
CA TYR A 13 -10.26 -28.68 1.54
C TYR A 13 -10.91 -27.41 2.10
N ALA A 14 -11.75 -27.52 3.14
CA ALA A 14 -12.32 -26.37 3.83
C ALA A 14 -11.25 -25.56 4.59
N LEU A 15 -10.18 -26.22 5.07
CA LEU A 15 -9.03 -25.57 5.71
C LEU A 15 -8.09 -24.84 4.72
N ALA A 16 -8.27 -25.02 3.41
CA ALA A 16 -7.50 -24.33 2.37
C ALA A 16 -8.15 -23.00 1.94
N ALA A 17 -9.38 -22.71 2.38
CA ALA A 17 -10.00 -21.39 2.23
C ALA A 17 -9.70 -20.51 3.46
N GLN A 18 -8.41 -20.37 3.81
CA GLN A 18 -8.01 -19.36 4.79
C GLN A 18 -8.00 -18.00 4.12
N HIS A 19 -9.15 -17.34 4.20
CA HIS A 19 -9.31 -15.92 3.92
C HIS A 19 -8.35 -15.12 4.82
N CYS A 20 -7.42 -14.39 4.24
CA CYS A 20 -6.51 -13.53 5.01
C CYS A 20 -7.22 -12.20 5.31
N GLY A 21 -6.68 -11.43 6.25
CA GLY A 21 -7.28 -10.15 6.63
C GLY A 21 -7.35 -9.09 5.55
N TYR A 22 -6.58 -9.30 4.49
CA TYR A 22 -6.44 -8.39 3.36
C TYR A 22 -6.91 -9.05 2.07
N ASP A 23 -7.88 -9.96 2.18
CA ASP A 23 -8.47 -10.57 1.00
C ASP A 23 -8.97 -9.50 0.04
N GLY A 24 -8.57 -9.66 -1.22
CA GLY A 24 -8.93 -8.69 -2.25
C GLY A 24 -8.26 -7.32 -2.11
N ALA A 25 -7.27 -7.14 -1.24
CA ALA A 25 -6.50 -5.91 -1.12
C ALA A 25 -5.07 -6.05 -1.66
N ALA A 26 -4.57 -4.95 -2.22
CA ALA A 26 -3.20 -4.74 -2.61
C ALA A 26 -2.66 -3.42 -2.03
N ILE A 27 -1.35 -3.24 -2.03
CA ILE A 27 -0.68 -2.04 -1.53
C ILE A 27 0.24 -1.45 -2.58
N ILE A 28 0.21 -0.13 -2.70
CA ILE A 28 1.18 0.67 -3.44
C ILE A 28 2.04 1.38 -2.41
N VAL A 29 3.36 1.28 -2.55
CA VAL A 29 4.32 1.95 -1.67
C VAL A 29 5.13 2.96 -2.47
N VAL A 30 5.26 4.18 -1.94
CA VAL A 30 5.97 5.30 -2.58
C VAL A 30 7.06 5.78 -1.64
N HIS A 31 8.27 5.90 -2.19
CA HIS A 31 9.44 6.41 -1.50
C HIS A 31 9.86 7.77 -2.08
N PRO A 32 9.30 8.89 -1.57
CA PRO A 32 9.70 10.22 -2.01
C PRO A 32 11.01 10.63 -1.32
N HIS A 33 12.04 10.96 -2.10
CA HIS A 33 13.36 11.31 -1.57
C HIS A 33 14.01 12.46 -2.35
N GLY A 34 14.99 13.12 -1.73
CA GLY A 34 15.79 14.16 -2.39
C GLY A 34 16.82 13.55 -3.35
N MET A 35 17.32 14.35 -4.29
CA MET A 35 18.38 13.90 -5.20
C MET A 35 19.66 13.54 -4.42
N GLY A 36 20.09 12.28 -4.55
CA GLY A 36 21.27 11.76 -3.84
C GLY A 36 21.04 11.44 -2.34
N ASP A 37 19.82 11.59 -1.86
CA ASP A 37 19.38 11.24 -0.51
C ASP A 37 18.47 10.00 -0.59
N SER A 38 18.54 9.11 0.39
CA SER A 38 17.67 7.94 0.54
C SER A 38 16.67 8.10 1.69
N THR A 39 16.62 9.28 2.30
CA THR A 39 15.70 9.58 3.40
C THR A 39 14.33 9.95 2.85
N VAL A 40 13.28 9.34 3.42
CA VAL A 40 11.89 9.67 3.10
C VAL A 40 11.61 11.12 3.50
N ILE A 41 11.08 11.90 2.56
CA ILE A 41 10.59 13.25 2.84
C ILE A 41 9.16 13.16 3.39
N GLY A 42 9.01 13.39 4.69
CA GLY A 42 7.71 13.41 5.37
C GLY A 42 6.89 14.70 5.14
N GLY A 43 5.59 14.61 5.38
CA GLY A 43 4.61 15.70 5.28
C GLY A 43 4.13 16.02 3.85
N LEU A 44 4.59 15.30 2.83
CA LEU A 44 4.12 15.46 1.45
C LEU A 44 2.69 14.91 1.30
N ARG A 45 1.91 15.55 0.43
CA ARG A 45 0.62 15.02 -0.03
C ARG A 45 0.86 14.22 -1.30
N ILE A 46 0.48 12.95 -1.27
CA ILE A 46 0.69 12.03 -2.39
C ILE A 46 -0.65 11.44 -2.80
N THR A 47 -1.01 11.56 -4.07
CA THR A 47 -2.34 11.19 -4.59
C THR A 47 -2.21 10.26 -5.79
N LEU A 48 -3.01 9.19 -5.82
CA LEU A 48 -3.15 8.35 -7.02
C LEU A 48 -4.10 9.04 -8.01
N LEU A 49 -3.64 9.23 -9.23
CA LEU A 49 -4.39 9.79 -10.35
C LEU A 49 -4.73 8.71 -11.37
N ASP A 50 -5.88 8.84 -12.02
CA ASP A 50 -6.30 8.01 -13.14
C ASP A 50 -5.63 8.41 -14.45
N SER A 51 -6.02 7.76 -15.56
CA SER A 51 -5.52 8.06 -16.91
C SER A 51 -5.83 9.47 -17.42
N ASN A 52 -6.73 10.20 -16.77
CA ASN A 52 -7.09 11.58 -17.09
C ASN A 52 -6.39 12.59 -16.16
N ASN A 53 -5.47 12.14 -15.31
CA ASN A 53 -4.79 12.92 -14.29
C ASN A 53 -5.74 13.54 -13.24
N VAL A 54 -6.85 12.88 -12.93
CA VAL A 54 -7.71 13.25 -11.80
C VAL A 54 -7.63 12.20 -10.69
N PRO A 55 -7.89 12.54 -9.41
CA PRO A 55 -7.82 11.55 -8.32
C PRO A 55 -8.67 10.32 -8.62
N VAL A 56 -8.07 9.14 -8.46
CA VAL A 56 -8.78 7.88 -8.68
C VAL A 56 -10.00 7.80 -7.76
N THR A 57 -11.11 7.37 -8.34
CA THR A 57 -12.32 7.04 -7.60
C THR A 57 -12.61 5.55 -7.66
N TYR A 58 -13.11 5.00 -6.56
CA TYR A 58 -13.61 3.64 -6.46
C TYR A 58 -15.00 3.65 -5.83
N SER A 59 -15.94 2.94 -6.45
CA SER A 59 -17.35 2.89 -6.02
C SER A 59 -17.97 4.29 -5.79
N GLY A 60 -17.61 5.27 -6.63
CA GLY A 60 -18.12 6.64 -6.56
C GLY A 60 -17.51 7.50 -5.46
N ARG A 61 -16.44 7.04 -4.79
CA ARG A 61 -15.69 7.82 -3.79
C ARG A 61 -14.23 7.95 -4.20
N PRO A 62 -13.57 9.10 -4.00
CA PRO A 62 -12.13 9.19 -4.21
C PRO A 62 -11.40 8.27 -3.24
N TYR A 63 -10.30 7.65 -3.68
CA TYR A 63 -9.35 7.07 -2.74
C TYR A 63 -8.77 8.18 -1.87
N GLU A 64 -8.46 7.82 -0.62
CA GLU A 64 -7.67 8.70 0.23
C GLU A 64 -6.26 8.90 -0.38
N PRO A 65 -5.62 10.05 -0.13
CA PRO A 65 -4.19 10.19 -0.38
C PRO A 65 -3.39 9.09 0.31
N PHE A 66 -2.19 8.81 -0.21
CA PHE A 66 -1.26 7.95 0.51
C PHE A 66 -0.96 8.56 1.88
N PHE A 67 -0.81 7.71 2.89
CA PHE A 67 -0.42 8.13 4.23
C PHE A 67 0.97 7.58 4.55
N ARG A 68 1.72 8.26 5.41
CA ARG A 68 3.00 7.72 5.88
C ARG A 68 2.72 6.54 6.78
N ASN A 69 3.46 5.45 6.60
CA ASN A 69 3.24 4.19 7.31
C ASN A 69 3.47 4.27 8.85
N THR A 70 3.97 5.41 9.32
CA THR A 70 4.14 5.80 10.75
C THR A 70 3.03 6.69 11.28
N ASP A 71 2.20 7.31 10.42
CA ASP A 71 1.25 8.35 10.82
C ASP A 71 -0.06 7.78 11.39
N ARG A 72 -0.28 6.47 11.25
CA ARG A 72 -1.50 5.78 11.69
C ARG A 72 -1.17 4.66 12.66
N GLY A 73 -1.93 4.57 13.74
CA GLY A 73 -1.94 3.37 14.57
C GLY A 73 -2.63 2.20 13.86
N SER A 74 -2.47 0.98 14.38
CA SER A 74 -3.12 -0.23 13.83
C SER A 74 -4.65 -0.13 13.74
N TRP A 75 -5.25 0.81 14.45
CA TRP A 75 -6.69 1.04 14.55
C TRP A 75 -7.26 1.93 13.41
N ASP A 76 -6.43 2.76 12.78
CA ASP A 76 -6.88 3.77 11.78
C ASP A 76 -6.65 3.33 10.33
N ALA A 77 -6.25 2.07 10.18
CA ALA A 77 -5.64 1.56 8.98
C ALA A 77 -6.62 0.75 8.12
N PRO A 78 -6.91 1.17 6.88
CA PRO A 78 -7.82 0.45 5.98
C PRO A 78 -7.30 -0.96 5.68
N GLY A 79 -8.18 -1.96 5.75
CA GLY A 79 -7.88 -3.35 5.41
C GLY A 79 -7.12 -4.12 6.49
N VAL A 80 -6.76 -3.51 7.62
CA VAL A 80 -6.09 -4.24 8.71
C VAL A 80 -7.12 -5.12 9.42
N ASN A 81 -6.87 -6.42 9.41
CA ASN A 81 -7.44 -7.30 10.44
C ASN A 81 -6.94 -6.81 11.78
N HIS A 82 -7.79 -6.04 12.45
CA HIS A 82 -7.63 -5.48 13.77
C HIS A 82 -6.89 -6.48 14.65
N ARG A 83 -5.66 -6.14 15.05
CA ARG A 83 -4.97 -6.80 16.16
C ARG A 83 -5.05 -5.86 17.35
N PRO A 84 -6.04 -6.02 18.24
CA PRO A 84 -6.18 -5.17 19.41
C PRO A 84 -4.88 -5.11 20.22
N GLY A 85 -4.41 -3.89 20.52
CA GLY A 85 -3.38 -3.64 21.54
C GLY A 85 -1.93 -3.79 21.09
N ARG A 86 -1.63 -3.70 19.79
CA ARG A 86 -0.24 -3.61 19.31
C ARG A 86 0.08 -2.18 18.88
N ASP A 87 0.79 -1.45 19.72
CA ASP A 87 1.55 -0.29 19.25
C ASP A 87 2.58 -0.82 18.24
N VAL A 88 2.41 -0.45 16.97
CA VAL A 88 3.33 -0.80 15.90
C VAL A 88 3.99 0.47 15.41
N ASP A 89 5.32 0.50 15.40
CA ASP A 89 6.09 1.64 14.86
C ASP A 89 5.79 1.86 13.37
N HIS A 90 5.49 0.76 12.66
CA HIS A 90 5.11 0.73 11.25
C HIS A 90 3.92 -0.22 11.06
N LEU A 91 2.88 0.25 10.39
CA LEU A 91 1.72 -0.57 10.09
C LEU A 91 2.06 -1.74 9.16
N TYR A 92 2.87 -1.47 8.14
CA TYR A 92 3.44 -2.45 7.21
C TYR A 92 4.97 -2.47 7.36
N PRO A 93 5.56 -3.36 8.18
CA PRO A 93 6.99 -3.30 8.52
C PRO A 93 7.94 -3.29 7.31
N PHE A 94 7.62 -4.05 6.26
CA PHE A 94 8.41 -4.06 5.02
C PHE A 94 8.43 -2.71 4.27
N ALA A 95 7.43 -1.85 4.50
CA ALA A 95 7.34 -0.53 3.87
C ALA A 95 8.09 0.56 4.66
N GLN A 96 8.57 0.27 5.88
CA GLN A 96 9.33 1.22 6.72
C GLN A 96 8.59 2.57 6.85
N ASP A 97 9.28 3.70 6.68
CA ASP A 97 8.74 5.05 6.78
C ASP A 97 8.00 5.55 5.52
N ASN A 98 7.87 4.71 4.49
CA ASN A 98 7.35 5.12 3.19
C ASN A 98 5.86 5.48 3.24
N TYR A 99 5.39 6.08 2.15
CA TYR A 99 3.98 6.36 1.93
C TYR A 99 3.28 5.14 1.37
N VAL A 100 2.10 4.82 1.88
CA VAL A 100 1.33 3.64 1.51
C VAL A 100 -0.09 4.00 1.11
N LEU A 101 -0.61 3.28 0.11
CA LEU A 101 -2.02 3.30 -0.27
C LEU A 101 -2.49 1.86 -0.45
N VAL A 102 -3.55 1.50 0.27
CA VAL A 102 -4.24 0.21 0.09
C VAL A 102 -5.30 0.39 -0.99
N VAL A 103 -5.25 -0.46 -2.01
CA VAL A 103 -6.17 -0.49 -3.16
C VAL A 103 -6.79 -1.88 -3.29
N ASP A 104 -7.81 -2.04 -4.12
CA ASP A 104 -8.38 -3.35 -4.41
C ASP A 104 -7.41 -4.18 -5.30
N ARG A 105 -7.25 -5.48 -5.02
CA ARG A 105 -6.33 -6.42 -5.70
C ARG A 105 -6.62 -6.60 -7.20
N GLY A 106 -7.77 -6.14 -7.68
CA GLY A 106 -8.16 -6.17 -9.10
C GLY A 106 -8.24 -4.80 -9.76
N MET A 107 -7.82 -3.73 -9.08
CA MET A 107 -7.88 -2.39 -9.63
C MET A 107 -7.00 -2.29 -10.88
N ASP A 108 -7.54 -1.72 -11.97
CA ASP A 108 -6.78 -1.45 -13.17
C ASP A 108 -5.92 -0.20 -12.98
N LEU A 109 -4.62 -0.39 -12.78
CA LEU A 109 -3.65 0.69 -12.63
C LEU A 109 -3.14 1.23 -13.98
N ARG A 110 -3.68 0.77 -15.11
CA ARG A 110 -3.25 1.23 -16.44
C ARG A 110 -3.48 2.72 -16.64
N GLY A 111 -2.38 3.40 -17.00
CA GLY A 111 -2.38 4.85 -17.20
C GLY A 111 -2.46 5.66 -15.91
N CYS A 112 -2.48 5.03 -14.74
CA CYS A 112 -2.46 5.75 -13.48
C CYS A 112 -1.10 6.42 -13.24
N SER A 113 -1.11 7.46 -12.42
CA SER A 113 0.11 8.15 -11.98
C SER A 113 0.04 8.55 -10.51
N VAL A 114 1.18 8.78 -9.90
CA VAL A 114 1.30 9.34 -8.55
C VAL A 114 1.68 10.80 -8.66
N LEU A 115 0.84 11.65 -8.08
CA LEU A 115 1.09 13.08 -7.89
C LEU A 115 1.68 13.30 -6.51
N VAL A 116 2.86 13.91 -6.45
CA VAL A 116 3.54 14.33 -5.21
C VAL A 116 3.51 15.84 -5.10
N GLN A 117 2.98 16.36 -3.99
CA GLN A 117 2.82 17.78 -3.71
C GLN A 117 3.39 18.14 -2.34
N ASP A 118 4.08 19.28 -2.29
CA ASP A 118 4.54 19.87 -1.04
C ASP A 118 3.49 20.89 -0.55
N GLU A 119 2.59 20.43 0.31
CA GLU A 119 1.56 21.25 0.96
C GLU A 119 1.88 21.51 2.44
N ARG A 120 3.14 21.28 2.86
CA ARG A 120 3.56 21.46 4.25
C ARG A 120 3.46 22.94 4.67
N PRO A 121 3.25 23.23 5.97
CA PRO A 121 3.22 24.60 6.46
C PRO A 121 4.48 25.39 6.08
N TRP A 122 4.34 26.70 5.89
CA TRP A 122 5.48 27.60 5.68
C TRP A 122 6.55 27.33 6.75
N GLY A 123 7.80 27.09 6.33
CA GLY A 123 8.94 27.00 7.24
C GLY A 123 9.29 25.59 7.67
N SER A 124 8.61 24.60 7.09
CA SER A 124 8.93 23.18 7.26
C SER A 124 10.21 22.73 6.55
N GLY A 125 11.08 23.68 6.15
CA GLY A 125 12.31 23.44 5.41
C GLY A 125 12.20 23.78 3.92
N PRO A 126 13.00 23.12 3.05
CA PRO A 126 13.00 23.39 1.62
C PRO A 126 11.66 23.04 0.99
N VAL A 127 11.21 23.87 0.05
CA VAL A 127 9.99 23.65 -0.73
C VAL A 127 10.31 22.80 -1.95
N PHE A 128 9.53 21.75 -2.19
CA PHE A 128 9.71 20.87 -3.33
C PHE A 128 8.76 21.20 -4.49
N ARG A 129 9.20 20.94 -5.71
CA ARG A 129 8.40 21.02 -6.93
C ARG A 129 7.40 19.87 -6.95
N GLN A 130 6.23 20.14 -7.50
CA GLN A 130 5.26 19.09 -7.80
C GLN A 130 5.83 18.15 -8.88
N VAL A 131 5.64 16.85 -8.69
CA VAL A 131 6.05 15.82 -9.65
C VAL A 131 4.88 14.87 -9.89
N VAL A 132 4.73 14.42 -11.14
CA VAL A 132 3.78 13.37 -11.52
C VAL A 132 4.59 12.22 -12.10
N VAL A 133 4.46 11.03 -11.53
CA VAL A 133 5.22 9.84 -11.93
C VAL A 133 4.23 8.76 -12.36
N PRO A 134 4.35 8.18 -13.56
CA PRO A 134 3.48 7.08 -13.97
C PRO A 134 3.65 5.89 -13.03
N VAL A 135 2.53 5.24 -12.69
CA VAL A 135 2.55 3.97 -11.97
C VAL A 135 2.69 2.87 -13.01
N ASP A 136 3.76 2.09 -12.94
CA ASP A 136 3.85 0.88 -13.74
C ASP A 136 2.81 -0.14 -13.23
N LEU A 137 2.26 -0.96 -14.12
CA LEU A 137 1.11 -1.85 -13.90
C LEU A 137 1.33 -2.93 -12.84
N GLU A 138 2.53 -2.97 -12.28
CA GLU A 138 3.10 -4.07 -11.54
C GLU A 138 3.46 -3.68 -10.09
N VAL A 139 3.05 -2.49 -9.63
CA VAL A 139 3.39 -1.94 -8.29
C VAL A 139 2.34 -2.29 -7.21
N GLY A 140 1.25 -2.97 -7.57
CA GLY A 140 0.24 -3.44 -6.62
C GLY A 140 0.58 -4.81 -6.02
N TYR A 141 1.09 -4.84 -4.79
CA TYR A 141 1.41 -6.10 -4.10
C TYR A 141 0.21 -6.61 -3.34
N SER A 142 -0.18 -7.88 -3.52
CA SER A 142 -1.21 -8.47 -2.67
C SER A 142 -0.81 -8.33 -1.21
N LEU A 143 -1.72 -7.95 -0.32
CA LEU A 143 -1.47 -7.90 1.14
C LEU A 143 -1.77 -9.24 1.85
N CYS A 144 -2.16 -10.26 1.08
CA CYS A 144 -2.55 -11.57 1.60
C CYS A 144 -1.37 -12.51 1.88
N GLY A 145 -0.13 -12.00 1.81
CA GLY A 145 1.09 -12.70 2.17
C GLY A 145 1.49 -12.45 3.64
N ARG A 146 2.79 -12.52 3.92
CA ARG A 146 3.36 -12.18 5.23
C ARG A 146 3.58 -10.68 5.38
N TYR A 147 2.49 -9.92 5.38
CA TYR A 147 2.52 -8.45 5.41
C TYR A 147 3.12 -7.87 6.71
N ASP A 148 3.19 -8.68 7.78
CA ASP A 148 3.81 -8.33 9.04
C ASP A 148 5.31 -8.70 9.12
N ASP A 149 5.88 -9.27 8.06
CA ASP A 149 7.31 -9.50 7.96
C ASP A 149 8.08 -8.21 7.61
N LEU A 150 9.31 -8.09 8.12
CA LEU A 150 10.25 -7.03 7.75
C LEU A 150 10.69 -7.12 6.28
N VAL A 151 10.61 -8.31 5.69
CA VAL A 151 10.94 -8.56 4.29
C VAL A 151 9.70 -9.14 3.63
N TYR A 152 9.10 -8.39 2.72
CA TYR A 152 7.89 -8.84 2.06
C TYR A 152 8.20 -9.95 1.06
N ARG A 153 7.89 -11.19 1.46
CA ARG A 153 7.97 -12.36 0.56
C ARG A 153 6.66 -12.47 -0.17
N THR A 154 6.70 -12.12 -1.45
CA THR A 154 5.60 -12.36 -2.38
C THR A 154 5.44 -13.85 -2.65
N TYR A 155 4.28 -14.26 -3.15
CA TYR A 155 4.10 -15.63 -3.63
C TYR A 155 5.10 -15.92 -4.78
N PRO A 156 5.51 -17.18 -5.01
CA PRO A 156 6.51 -17.51 -6.05
C PRO A 156 6.17 -16.98 -7.46
N GLU A 157 4.88 -16.85 -7.76
CA GLU A 157 4.33 -16.29 -8.99
C GLU A 157 4.18 -14.75 -8.98
N GLU A 158 4.34 -14.11 -7.83
CA GLU A 158 4.27 -12.66 -7.65
C GLU A 158 5.68 -12.04 -7.65
N ARG A 159 5.83 -10.88 -8.29
CA ARG A 159 7.10 -10.17 -8.36
C ARG A 159 7.57 -9.73 -6.98
N PRO A 160 8.91 -9.64 -6.75
CA PRO A 160 9.43 -9.08 -5.52
C PRO A 160 8.87 -7.68 -5.25
N TYR A 161 8.64 -7.41 -3.97
CA TYR A 161 8.30 -6.07 -3.50
C TYR A 161 9.36 -5.03 -3.88
N ALA A 162 8.90 -3.89 -4.38
CA ALA A 162 9.68 -2.69 -4.64
C ALA A 162 8.80 -1.45 -4.43
N ALA A 163 9.33 -0.46 -3.70
CA ALA A 163 8.67 0.83 -3.62
C ALA A 163 8.85 1.60 -4.94
N LEU A 164 7.87 2.45 -5.28
CA LEU A 164 8.03 3.44 -6.32
C LEU A 164 8.94 4.55 -5.79
N ASP A 165 10.21 4.52 -6.18
CA ASP A 165 11.19 5.55 -5.86
C ASP A 165 10.89 6.84 -6.65
N ILE A 166 10.64 7.94 -5.94
CA ILE A 166 10.33 9.24 -6.54
C ILE A 166 11.33 10.29 -6.05
N THR A 167 12.20 10.74 -6.96
CA THR A 167 13.08 11.88 -6.67
C THR A 167 12.30 13.19 -6.81
N VAL A 168 12.24 13.97 -5.72
CA VAL A 168 11.69 15.33 -5.73
C VAL A 168 12.80 16.39 -5.75
N PHE A 169 12.55 17.50 -6.44
CA PHE A 169 13.51 18.58 -6.61
C PHE A 169 13.05 19.83 -5.87
N GLN A 170 13.99 20.56 -5.27
CA GLN A 170 13.68 21.83 -4.61
C GLN A 170 13.19 22.86 -5.64
N ARG A 171 12.28 23.74 -5.22
CA ARG A 171 11.67 24.78 -6.06
C ARG A 171 12.67 25.87 -6.42
#